data_AF-A0A2D5YU80-F1
#
_entry.id   AF-A0A2D5YU80-F1
#
_cell.length_a   1.000
_cell.length_b   1.000
_cell.length_c   1.000
_cell.angle_alpha   90.00
_cell.angle_beta   90.00
_cell.angle_gamma   90.00
#
_symmetry.space_group_name_H-M   'P 1'
#
loop_
_entity.id
_entity.type
_entity.pdbx_description
1 polymer ?
#
loop_
_entity_poly.entity_id
_entity_poly.type
_entity_poly.pdbx_seq_one_letter_code
_entity_poly.pdbx_strand_id
1 'polypeptide(L)'
;MTTANQRNEIDLTPYIGKGFGGNNDEAIANTPVKGIDRAQTQGMVRLCDATEGTLYGPSYSPTRVKYRAGSRPELEKIVAGFDADTARGRVDQAARWVIANVRHPHTEGPLPGDRGLSEEELIESGRGWCNEQARVFIALCEVMEIPARMCFLFHQNTRSGHATTEVYLDGRWVWCDQTFAMIVDRPDGKPAEARDLSGPMRELAHAAYQPLLTRHYEHMHPFVEAFPGWNRNDRPAAEAGGDLMHEIGIVNYVIDGVEVA
;
A
#
# COMPACT_ATOMS: atom_id res chain seq x y z
N MET A 1 10.32 42.89 7.32
CA MET A 1 10.92 41.77 8.07
C MET A 1 9.80 40.83 8.44
N THR A 2 9.53 39.85 7.57
CA THR A 2 8.49 38.85 7.79
C THR A 2 9.20 37.65 8.42
N THR A 3 8.93 37.41 9.70
CA THR A 3 9.47 36.27 10.43
C THR A 3 9.01 34.98 9.75
N ALA A 4 9.98 34.25 9.18
CA ALA A 4 9.76 32.92 8.66
C ALA A 4 9.17 32.07 9.78
N ASN A 5 7.95 31.57 9.54
CA ASN A 5 7.29 30.62 10.41
C ASN A 5 8.10 29.32 10.32
N GLN A 6 9.09 29.14 11.21
CA GLN A 6 9.73 27.85 11.43
C GLN A 6 8.62 26.90 11.87
N ARG A 7 8.03 26.17 10.93
CA ARG A 7 7.20 25.02 11.26
C ARG A 7 8.17 24.04 11.92
N ASN A 8 8.00 23.83 13.23
CA ASN A 8 8.69 22.76 13.93
C ASN A 8 8.33 21.46 13.21
N GLU A 9 9.27 20.90 12.46
CA GLU A 9 9.14 19.53 11.98
C GLU A 9 9.00 18.63 13.20
N ILE A 10 7.93 17.85 13.24
CA ILE A 10 7.72 16.88 14.31
C ILE A 10 8.79 15.79 14.20
N ASP A 11 9.35 15.40 15.35
CA ASP A 11 10.19 14.20 15.44
C ASP A 11 9.32 12.97 15.17
N LEU A 12 9.56 12.30 14.04
CA LEU A 12 8.84 11.10 13.63
C LEU A 12 9.35 9.83 14.33
N THR A 13 10.47 9.87 15.03
CA THR A 13 11.10 8.70 15.68
C THR A 13 10.13 7.89 16.55
N PRO A 14 9.22 8.49 17.33
CA PRO A 14 8.24 7.73 18.14
C PRO A 14 7.19 6.96 17.32
N TYR A 15 7.06 7.28 16.02
CA TYR A 15 6.00 6.79 15.13
C TYR A 15 6.53 5.89 14.01
N ILE A 16 7.84 5.73 13.87
CA ILE A 16 8.47 4.86 12.87
C ILE A 16 8.44 3.41 13.38
N GLY A 17 7.66 2.57 12.70
CA GLY A 17 7.44 1.16 13.04
C GLY A 17 6.85 0.95 14.44
N LYS A 18 6.26 2.02 15.03
CA LYS A 18 5.87 2.10 16.44
C LYS A 18 4.67 3.01 16.65
N GLY A 19 4.11 2.93 17.85
CA GLY A 19 3.03 3.76 18.31
C GLY A 19 1.67 3.26 17.84
N PHE A 20 1.58 2.08 17.23
CA PHE A 20 0.33 1.43 16.85
C PHE A 20 -0.34 0.79 18.08
N GLY A 21 -1.66 0.64 18.04
CA GLY A 21 -2.47 0.12 19.13
C GLY A 21 -2.37 -1.39 19.33
N GLY A 22 -2.73 -1.84 20.54
CA GLY A 22 -2.79 -3.26 20.89
C GLY A 22 -1.45 -3.97 20.72
N ASN A 23 -1.43 -5.08 19.98
CA ASN A 23 -0.23 -5.87 19.74
C ASN A 23 0.47 -5.53 18.42
N ASN A 24 0.04 -4.48 17.71
CA ASN A 24 0.57 -4.15 16.39
C ASN A 24 2.07 -3.81 16.45
N ASP A 25 2.52 -3.02 17.44
CA ASP A 25 3.95 -2.69 17.61
C ASP A 25 4.83 -3.94 17.76
N GLU A 26 4.37 -4.93 18.55
CA GLU A 26 5.07 -6.20 18.73
C GLU A 26 5.06 -7.03 17.44
N ALA A 27 3.94 -7.07 16.73
CA ALA A 27 3.81 -7.77 15.46
C ALA A 27 4.73 -7.17 14.39
N ILE A 28 4.79 -5.83 14.28
CA ILE A 28 5.67 -5.10 13.37
C ILE A 28 7.14 -5.38 13.68
N ALA A 29 7.52 -5.33 14.96
CA ALA A 29 8.89 -5.59 15.39
C ALA A 29 9.35 -7.02 15.07
N ASN A 30 8.44 -7.99 15.15
CA ASN A 30 8.71 -9.42 15.01
C ASN A 30 8.27 -10.03 13.67
N THR A 31 7.82 -9.21 12.71
CA THR A 31 7.37 -9.71 11.39
C THR A 31 8.52 -10.49 10.73
N PRO A 32 8.34 -11.75 10.32
CA PRO A 32 9.41 -12.64 9.87
C PRO A 32 9.83 -12.35 8.41
N VAL A 33 10.17 -11.10 8.13
CA VAL A 33 10.60 -10.60 6.81
C VAL A 33 12.05 -10.11 6.84
N LYS A 34 12.66 -9.97 5.66
CA LYS A 34 14.06 -9.56 5.50
C LYS A 34 14.20 -8.50 4.41
N GLY A 35 15.38 -7.90 4.32
CA GLY A 35 15.73 -6.95 3.25
C GLY A 35 14.73 -5.80 3.13
N ILE A 36 14.27 -5.57 1.90
CA ILE A 36 13.32 -4.51 1.56
C ILE A 36 12.00 -4.62 2.33
N ASP A 37 11.45 -5.82 2.48
CA ASP A 37 10.16 -6.03 3.14
C ASP A 37 10.26 -5.69 4.65
N ARG A 38 11.42 -5.98 5.26
CA ARG A 38 11.71 -5.57 6.64
C ARG A 38 11.89 -4.06 6.77
N ALA A 39 12.63 -3.45 5.84
CA ALA A 39 12.84 -2.00 5.84
C ALA A 39 11.52 -1.24 5.71
N GLN A 40 10.60 -1.73 4.87
CA GLN A 40 9.26 -1.17 4.72
C GLN A 40 8.41 -1.33 5.98
N THR A 41 8.34 -2.55 6.52
CA THR A 41 7.53 -2.87 7.71
C THR A 41 7.99 -2.08 8.94
N GLN A 42 9.30 -1.96 9.15
CA GLN A 42 9.87 -1.25 10.31
C GLN A 42 10.09 0.25 10.07
N GLY A 43 10.00 0.70 8.82
CA GLY A 43 10.23 2.10 8.41
C GLY A 43 8.97 2.92 8.21
N MET A 44 7.79 2.30 8.22
CA MET A 44 6.52 3.01 8.07
C MET A 44 6.25 3.94 9.25
N VAL A 45 5.69 5.12 8.97
CA VAL A 45 5.27 6.09 9.96
C VAL A 45 3.77 5.93 10.19
N ARG A 46 3.36 5.73 11.45
CA ARG A 46 1.94 5.67 11.81
C ARG A 46 1.22 6.95 11.41
N LEU A 47 0.08 6.82 10.73
CA LEU A 47 -0.86 7.90 10.47
C LEU A 47 -1.75 8.13 11.71
N CYS A 48 -1.59 9.29 12.34
CA CYS A 48 -2.42 9.76 13.46
C CYS A 48 -2.41 11.30 13.51
N ASP A 49 -3.19 11.90 14.42
CA ASP A 49 -3.29 13.36 14.57
C ASP A 49 -1.94 14.09 14.65
N ALA A 50 -0.94 13.46 15.28
CA ALA A 50 0.39 14.04 15.43
C ALA A 50 1.21 14.04 14.13
N THR A 51 1.04 13.01 13.28
CA THR A 51 1.87 12.79 12.09
C THR A 51 1.19 13.17 10.78
N GLU A 52 -0.15 13.29 10.75
CA GLU A 52 -0.93 13.53 9.53
C GLU A 52 -0.42 14.76 8.78
N GLY A 53 -0.21 15.88 9.47
CA GLY A 53 0.26 17.12 8.86
C GLY A 53 1.62 17.01 8.18
N THR A 54 2.49 16.13 8.67
CA THR A 54 3.78 15.81 8.05
C THR A 54 3.61 14.84 6.88
N LEU A 55 2.86 13.75 7.10
CA LEU A 55 2.63 12.70 6.09
C LEU A 55 1.93 13.22 4.83
N TYR A 56 0.95 14.11 4.99
CA TYR A 56 0.24 14.76 3.89
C TYR A 56 0.79 16.16 3.58
N GLY A 57 1.84 16.57 4.30
CA GLY A 57 2.61 17.77 4.01
C GLY A 57 3.58 17.57 2.85
N PRO A 58 4.19 18.66 2.35
CA PRO A 58 5.10 18.60 1.20
C PRO A 58 6.48 18.01 1.51
N SER A 59 6.81 17.75 2.78
CA SER A 59 8.17 17.38 3.20
C SER A 59 8.40 15.88 3.40
N TYR A 60 7.35 15.08 3.60
CA TYR A 60 7.51 13.65 3.89
C TYR A 60 7.56 12.79 2.62
N SER A 61 6.48 12.79 1.82
CA SER A 61 6.40 12.01 0.58
C SER A 61 6.62 12.92 -0.62
N PRO A 62 7.45 12.53 -1.60
CA PRO A 62 7.62 13.30 -2.81
C PRO A 62 6.30 13.34 -3.59
N THR A 63 5.96 14.52 -4.07
CA THR A 63 4.76 14.75 -4.92
C THR A 63 5.14 14.88 -6.38
N ARG A 64 6.43 14.71 -6.69
CA ARG A 64 7.01 14.68 -8.03
C ARG A 64 8.13 13.66 -8.06
N VAL A 65 8.14 12.87 -9.12
CA VAL A 65 9.20 11.91 -9.41
C VAL A 65 9.60 12.09 -10.87
N LYS A 66 10.87 11.79 -11.17
CA LYS A 66 11.39 11.79 -12.53
C LYS A 66 12.02 10.43 -12.80
N TYR A 67 11.53 9.75 -13.83
CA TYR A 67 12.01 8.42 -14.19
C TYR A 67 13.08 8.50 -15.28
N ARG A 68 14.19 7.77 -15.08
CA ARG A 68 15.25 7.65 -16.08
C ARG A 68 14.92 6.52 -17.07
N ALA A 69 14.50 6.89 -18.27
CA ALA A 69 14.27 5.93 -19.36
C ALA A 69 15.50 5.04 -19.63
N GLY A 70 15.23 3.77 -19.94
CA GLY A 70 16.19 2.68 -20.11
C GLY A 70 16.68 2.07 -18.79
N SER A 71 16.24 2.55 -17.63
CA SER A 71 16.73 2.04 -16.33
C SER A 71 16.03 0.76 -15.87
N ARG A 72 14.77 0.54 -16.29
CA ARG A 72 13.96 -0.66 -15.97
C ARG A 72 13.17 -1.14 -17.20
N PRO A 73 13.83 -1.67 -18.24
CA PRO A 73 13.20 -1.94 -19.54
C PRO A 73 11.97 -2.86 -19.50
N GLU A 74 11.93 -3.85 -18.59
CA GLU A 74 10.78 -4.75 -18.47
C GLU A 74 9.54 -4.03 -17.93
N LEU A 75 9.71 -3.13 -16.97
CA LEU A 75 8.61 -2.29 -16.47
C LEU A 75 8.14 -1.29 -17.53
N GLU A 76 9.07 -0.68 -18.27
CA GLU A 76 8.76 0.22 -19.39
C GLU A 76 7.90 -0.46 -20.46
N LYS A 77 8.22 -1.73 -20.79
CA LYS A 77 7.45 -2.52 -21.76
C LYS A 77 6.01 -2.76 -21.30
N ILE A 78 5.80 -3.00 -20.00
CA ILE A 78 4.47 -3.16 -19.43
C ILE A 78 3.69 -1.85 -19.54
N VAL A 79 4.31 -0.75 -19.08
CA VAL A 79 3.70 0.58 -19.07
C VAL A 79 3.39 1.11 -20.48
N ALA A 80 4.19 0.73 -21.48
CA ALA A 80 3.95 1.07 -22.88
C ALA A 80 2.66 0.44 -23.43
N GLY A 81 2.14 -0.61 -22.80
CA GLY A 81 0.86 -1.22 -23.13
C GLY A 81 -0.36 -0.52 -22.52
N PHE A 82 -0.17 0.49 -21.65
CA PHE A 82 -1.25 1.24 -21.04
C PHE A 82 -1.66 2.41 -21.96
N ASP A 83 -2.92 2.42 -22.39
CA ASP A 83 -3.46 3.32 -23.41
C ASP A 83 -4.51 4.31 -22.89
N ALA A 84 -4.76 4.34 -21.57
CA ALA A 84 -5.73 5.28 -21.00
C ALA A 84 -5.26 6.75 -21.11
N ASP A 85 -6.18 7.63 -21.51
CA ASP A 85 -5.92 9.06 -21.73
C ASP A 85 -5.67 9.89 -20.46
N THR A 86 -5.96 9.32 -19.29
CA THR A 86 -5.85 10.03 -18.00
C THR A 86 -4.90 9.30 -17.06
N ALA A 87 -4.20 10.06 -16.20
CA ALA A 87 -3.32 9.47 -15.19
C ALA A 87 -4.08 8.49 -14.28
N ARG A 88 -5.30 8.85 -13.85
CA ARG A 88 -6.19 7.95 -13.10
C ARG A 88 -6.50 6.67 -13.88
N GLY A 89 -6.80 6.77 -15.17
CA GLY A 89 -7.05 5.61 -16.03
C GLY A 89 -5.83 4.70 -16.15
N ARG A 90 -4.62 5.27 -16.27
CA ARG A 90 -3.38 4.49 -16.30
C ARG A 90 -3.07 3.82 -14.97
N VAL A 91 -3.39 4.47 -13.84
CA VAL A 91 -3.32 3.87 -12.50
C VAL A 91 -4.29 2.69 -12.37
N ASP A 92 -5.52 2.81 -12.85
CA ASP A 92 -6.48 1.69 -12.89
C ASP A 92 -5.95 0.54 -13.77
N GLN A 93 -5.36 0.84 -14.93
CA GLN A 93 -4.71 -0.17 -15.77
C GLN A 93 -3.54 -0.86 -15.06
N ALA A 94 -2.71 -0.12 -14.34
CA ALA A 94 -1.62 -0.69 -13.56
C ALA A 94 -2.13 -1.62 -12.45
N ALA A 95 -3.15 -1.22 -11.70
CA ALA A 95 -3.75 -2.04 -10.64
C ALA A 95 -4.35 -3.34 -11.22
N ARG A 96 -5.08 -3.24 -12.34
CA ARG A 96 -5.64 -4.39 -13.05
C ARG A 96 -4.57 -5.31 -13.63
N TRP A 97 -3.48 -4.73 -14.10
CA TRP A 97 -2.35 -5.51 -14.60
C TRP A 97 -1.71 -6.31 -13.46
N VAL A 98 -1.52 -5.69 -12.28
CA VAL A 98 -0.94 -6.36 -11.10
C VAL A 98 -1.79 -7.55 -10.65
N ILE A 99 -3.11 -7.37 -10.43
CA ILE A 99 -3.99 -8.48 -10.01
C ILE A 99 -4.05 -9.61 -11.06
N ALA A 100 -3.88 -9.29 -12.34
CA ALA A 100 -3.88 -10.29 -13.42
C ALA A 100 -2.56 -11.08 -13.50
N ASN A 101 -1.42 -10.44 -13.23
CA ASN A 101 -0.09 -11.02 -13.50
C ASN A 101 0.69 -11.41 -12.23
N VAL A 102 0.40 -10.82 -11.08
CA VAL A 102 1.07 -11.09 -9.80
C VAL A 102 0.03 -11.60 -8.80
N ARG A 103 -0.26 -12.90 -8.89
CA ARG A 103 -1.38 -13.54 -8.19
C ARG A 103 -1.09 -13.71 -6.69
N HIS A 104 -2.08 -13.45 -5.85
CA HIS A 104 -1.90 -13.55 -4.41
C HIS A 104 -1.75 -15.01 -3.97
N PRO A 105 -0.77 -15.38 -3.13
CA PRO A 105 -0.60 -16.76 -2.69
C PRO A 105 -1.89 -17.36 -2.12
N HIS A 106 -2.71 -16.58 -1.39
CA HIS A 106 -4.00 -17.05 -0.89
C HIS A 106 -4.88 -17.77 -1.94
N THR A 107 -4.80 -17.42 -3.22
CA THR A 107 -5.57 -18.04 -4.31
C THR A 107 -4.77 -19.00 -5.19
N GLU A 108 -3.44 -19.10 -4.99
CA GLU A 108 -2.55 -19.88 -5.88
C GLU A 108 -1.68 -20.91 -5.13
N GLY A 109 -1.70 -20.94 -3.80
CA GLY A 109 -0.90 -21.84 -2.98
C GLY A 109 0.18 -21.14 -2.14
N PRO A 110 0.93 -21.88 -1.32
CA PRO A 110 1.92 -21.32 -0.40
C PRO A 110 3.08 -20.63 -1.13
N LEU A 111 3.59 -19.57 -0.50
CA LEU A 111 4.84 -18.88 -0.84
C LEU A 111 5.56 -18.52 0.47
N PRO A 112 6.90 -18.48 0.49
CA PRO A 112 7.63 -17.91 1.61
C PRO A 112 7.23 -16.44 1.82
N GLY A 113 7.22 -15.98 3.07
CA GLY A 113 6.92 -14.59 3.42
C GLY A 113 8.10 -13.63 3.24
N ASP A 114 9.33 -14.14 3.14
CA ASP A 114 10.58 -13.37 3.13
C ASP A 114 11.38 -13.53 1.83
N ARG A 115 10.73 -13.34 0.68
CA ARG A 115 11.35 -13.62 -0.63
C ARG A 115 12.38 -12.57 -1.05
N GLY A 116 12.18 -11.30 -0.69
CA GLY A 116 13.13 -10.22 -0.98
C GLY A 116 13.43 -10.00 -2.48
N LEU A 117 12.52 -10.42 -3.36
CA LEU A 117 12.65 -10.31 -4.82
C LEU A 117 12.52 -8.85 -5.29
N SER A 118 13.19 -8.51 -6.39
CA SER A 118 12.96 -7.27 -7.15
C SER A 118 11.61 -7.29 -7.88
N GLU A 119 11.16 -6.15 -8.39
CA GLU A 119 9.84 -6.05 -9.03
C GLU A 119 9.75 -6.90 -10.30
N GLU A 120 10.81 -6.98 -11.09
CA GLU A 120 10.88 -7.86 -12.27
C GLU A 120 10.87 -9.34 -11.87
N GLU A 121 11.59 -9.73 -10.82
CA GLU A 121 11.55 -11.11 -10.30
C GLU A 121 10.17 -11.47 -9.73
N LEU A 122 9.49 -10.51 -9.10
CA LEU A 122 8.10 -10.66 -8.66
C LEU A 122 7.16 -10.91 -9.84
N ILE A 123 7.30 -10.10 -10.91
CA ILE A 123 6.56 -10.25 -12.16
C ILE A 123 6.85 -11.61 -12.81
N GLU A 124 8.11 -12.00 -12.93
CA GLU A 124 8.53 -13.28 -13.51
C GLU A 124 7.95 -14.47 -12.73
N SER A 125 7.91 -14.38 -11.39
CA SER A 125 7.33 -15.42 -10.54
C SER A 125 5.82 -15.57 -10.69
N GLY A 126 5.14 -14.55 -11.24
CA GLY A 126 3.69 -14.50 -11.44
C GLY A 126 2.86 -14.46 -10.15
N ARG A 127 3.50 -14.33 -8.98
CA ARG A 127 2.86 -14.46 -7.67
C ARG A 127 3.49 -13.53 -6.65
N GLY A 128 2.71 -13.01 -5.72
CA GLY A 128 3.24 -12.18 -4.63
C GLY A 128 2.22 -11.80 -3.57
N TRP A 129 2.72 -11.58 -2.35
CA TRP A 129 1.95 -11.05 -1.22
C TRP A 129 1.48 -9.62 -1.48
N CYS A 130 0.51 -9.14 -0.71
CA CYS A 130 -0.03 -7.79 -0.86
C CYS A 130 1.04 -6.68 -0.90
N ASN A 131 2.09 -6.76 -0.07
CA ASN A 131 3.21 -5.80 -0.06
C ASN A 131 4.08 -5.90 -1.32
N GLU A 132 4.28 -7.11 -1.85
CA GLU A 132 5.02 -7.33 -3.09
C GLU A 132 4.22 -6.83 -4.31
N GLN A 133 2.90 -7.05 -4.31
CA GLN A 133 2.00 -6.46 -5.30
C GLN A 133 2.01 -4.93 -5.23
N ALA A 134 2.02 -4.34 -4.02
CA ALA A 134 2.15 -2.91 -3.83
C ALA A 134 3.47 -2.37 -4.41
N ARG A 135 4.59 -3.08 -4.23
CA ARG A 135 5.88 -2.69 -4.84
C ARG A 135 5.83 -2.68 -6.35
N VAL A 136 5.31 -3.75 -6.98
CA VAL A 136 5.15 -3.80 -8.44
C VAL A 136 4.25 -2.67 -8.93
N PHE A 137 3.13 -2.43 -8.24
CA PHE A 137 2.21 -1.34 -8.58
C PHE A 137 2.88 0.04 -8.49
N ILE A 138 3.61 0.32 -7.40
CA ILE A 138 4.37 1.58 -7.23
C ILE A 138 5.39 1.73 -8.36
N ALA A 139 6.13 0.67 -8.69
CA ALA A 139 7.13 0.71 -9.74
C ALA A 139 6.54 1.05 -11.11
N LEU A 140 5.38 0.47 -11.46
CA LEU A 140 4.65 0.82 -12.67
C LEU A 140 4.19 2.29 -12.65
N CYS A 141 3.73 2.79 -11.49
CA CYS A 141 3.36 4.20 -11.33
C CYS A 141 4.56 5.14 -11.52
N GLU A 142 5.70 4.83 -10.92
CA GLU A 142 6.90 5.66 -11.01
C GLU A 142 7.49 5.69 -12.43
N VAL A 143 7.43 4.59 -13.19
CA VAL A 143 7.78 4.56 -14.62
C VAL A 143 6.87 5.47 -15.45
N MET A 144 5.62 5.66 -15.02
CA MET A 144 4.69 6.65 -15.59
C MET A 144 4.90 8.08 -15.05
N GLU A 145 5.93 8.29 -14.24
CA GLU A 145 6.19 9.53 -13.49
C GLU A 145 5.04 9.95 -12.56
N ILE A 146 4.30 8.96 -12.03
CA ILE A 146 3.24 9.15 -11.04
C ILE A 146 3.81 8.78 -9.67
N PRO A 147 3.96 9.74 -8.73
CA PRO A 147 4.44 9.45 -7.38
C PRO A 147 3.49 8.49 -6.68
N ALA A 148 4.03 7.49 -6.01
CA ALA A 148 3.26 6.52 -5.24
C ALA A 148 3.97 6.15 -3.94
N ARG A 149 3.21 5.70 -2.95
CA ARG A 149 3.72 5.27 -1.64
C ARG A 149 2.92 4.08 -1.13
N MET A 150 3.52 3.34 -0.21
CA MET A 150 2.89 2.16 0.37
C MET A 150 2.13 2.54 1.64
N CYS A 151 0.97 1.91 1.82
CA CYS A 151 0.14 2.01 3.02
C CYS A 151 -0.03 0.61 3.62
N PHE A 152 0.50 0.39 4.82
CA PHE A 152 0.21 -0.80 5.61
C PHE A 152 -1.04 -0.56 6.43
N LEU A 153 -2.03 -1.41 6.27
CA LEU A 153 -3.31 -1.36 6.94
C LEU A 153 -3.34 -2.38 8.06
N PHE A 154 -3.79 -1.98 9.24
CA PHE A 154 -3.94 -2.86 10.39
C PHE A 154 -5.40 -2.99 10.77
N HIS A 155 -5.85 -4.24 10.88
CA HIS A 155 -7.19 -4.53 11.34
C HIS A 155 -7.34 -4.23 12.83
N GLN A 156 -8.53 -3.82 13.27
CA GLN A 156 -8.86 -3.62 14.69
C GLN A 156 -8.64 -4.86 15.57
N ASN A 157 -8.54 -6.04 14.99
CA ASN A 157 -8.29 -7.29 15.74
C ASN A 157 -6.79 -7.53 16.00
N THR A 158 -5.91 -6.65 15.48
CA THR A 158 -4.44 -6.68 15.59
C THR A 158 -3.79 -7.99 15.16
N ARG A 159 -4.49 -8.81 14.36
CA ARG A 159 -4.00 -10.11 13.86
C ARG A 159 -4.06 -10.21 12.34
N SER A 160 -4.71 -9.25 11.70
CA SER A 160 -4.81 -9.15 10.26
C SER A 160 -4.29 -7.80 9.80
N GLY A 161 -3.53 -7.83 8.72
CA GLY A 161 -3.04 -6.64 8.06
C GLY A 161 -3.10 -6.82 6.55
N HIS A 162 -2.87 -5.72 5.84
CA HIS A 162 -2.84 -5.69 4.40
C HIS A 162 -1.90 -4.58 3.94
N ALA A 163 -1.45 -4.65 2.69
CA ALA A 163 -0.65 -3.58 2.10
C ALA A 163 -1.34 -3.06 0.84
N THR A 164 -1.55 -1.76 0.82
CA THR A 164 -2.15 -1.00 -0.28
C THR A 164 -1.24 0.16 -0.63
N THR A 165 -1.72 1.10 -1.42
CA THR A 165 -0.93 2.23 -1.88
C THR A 165 -1.72 3.54 -1.87
N GLU A 166 -0.99 4.64 -1.92
CA GLU A 166 -1.53 5.93 -2.37
C GLU A 166 -0.71 6.42 -3.57
N VAL A 167 -1.37 7.01 -4.56
CA VAL A 167 -0.75 7.66 -5.72
C VAL A 167 -1.05 9.16 -5.71
N TYR A 168 -0.14 10.01 -6.15
CA TYR A 168 -0.37 11.45 -6.19
C TYR A 168 -0.95 11.87 -7.55
N LEU A 169 -2.23 12.23 -7.57
CA LEU A 169 -2.97 12.64 -8.76
C LEU A 169 -3.66 13.98 -8.52
N ASP A 170 -3.55 14.89 -9.49
CA ASP A 170 -4.26 16.18 -9.50
C ASP A 170 -4.15 16.97 -8.17
N GLY A 171 -2.97 16.94 -7.55
CA GLY A 171 -2.67 17.67 -6.32
C GLY A 171 -3.10 16.97 -5.02
N ARG A 172 -3.46 15.69 -5.07
CA ARG A 172 -3.99 14.91 -3.93
C ARG A 172 -3.43 13.48 -3.92
N TRP A 173 -3.26 12.93 -2.73
CA TRP A 173 -3.05 11.49 -2.57
C TRP A 173 -4.36 10.72 -2.82
N VAL A 174 -4.29 9.65 -3.60
CA VAL A 174 -5.44 8.83 -3.97
C VAL A 174 -5.15 7.42 -3.51
N TRP A 175 -5.98 6.94 -2.58
CA TRP A 175 -5.86 5.59 -2.08
C TRP A 175 -6.25 4.55 -3.13
N CYS A 176 -5.42 3.53 -3.29
CA CYS A 176 -5.56 2.45 -4.26
C CYS A 176 -5.23 1.11 -3.60
N ASP A 177 -6.08 0.10 -3.82
CA ASP A 177 -5.77 -1.29 -3.49
C ASP A 177 -5.53 -2.09 -4.76
N GLN A 178 -4.25 -2.33 -5.06
CA GLN A 178 -3.78 -3.10 -6.20
C GLN A 178 -4.15 -4.59 -6.13
N THR A 179 -4.38 -5.14 -4.93
CA THR A 179 -4.79 -6.54 -4.76
C THR A 179 -6.22 -6.77 -5.23
N PHE A 180 -7.07 -5.74 -5.16
CA PHE A 180 -8.45 -5.79 -5.63
C PHE A 180 -8.74 -4.88 -6.83
N ALA A 181 -7.73 -4.20 -7.38
CA ALA A 181 -7.87 -3.18 -8.41
C ALA A 181 -8.96 -2.15 -8.07
N MET A 182 -8.88 -1.60 -6.86
CA MET A 182 -9.91 -0.74 -6.28
C MET A 182 -9.39 0.67 -6.00
N ILE A 183 -10.20 1.66 -6.38
CA ILE A 183 -10.09 3.06 -5.95
C ILE A 183 -11.44 3.43 -5.36
N VAL A 184 -11.44 4.12 -4.22
CA VAL A 184 -12.67 4.54 -3.56
C VAL A 184 -12.92 6.01 -3.84
N ASP A 185 -14.06 6.33 -4.42
CA ASP A 185 -14.52 7.71 -4.60
C ASP A 185 -15.37 8.16 -3.40
N ARG A 186 -15.11 9.38 -2.95
CA ARG A 186 -15.91 10.10 -1.96
C ARG A 186 -17.28 10.46 -2.55
N PRO A 187 -18.28 10.78 -1.71
CA PRO A 187 -19.59 11.24 -2.19
C PRO A 187 -19.56 12.50 -3.05
N ASP A 188 -18.50 13.31 -2.95
CA ASP A 188 -18.28 14.50 -3.78
C ASP A 188 -17.65 14.19 -5.16
N GLY A 189 -17.45 12.91 -5.48
CA GLY A 189 -16.89 12.44 -6.75
C GLY A 189 -15.36 12.49 -6.82
N LYS A 190 -14.66 12.93 -5.76
CA LYS A 190 -13.20 12.91 -5.71
C LYS A 190 -12.71 11.58 -5.14
N PRO A 191 -11.54 11.07 -5.57
CA PRO A 191 -10.96 9.90 -4.90
C PRO A 191 -10.63 10.18 -3.43
N ALA A 192 -10.80 9.17 -2.58
CA ALA A 192 -10.49 9.22 -1.16
C ALA A 192 -8.99 9.10 -0.90
N GLU A 193 -8.53 9.79 0.15
CA GLU A 193 -7.20 9.58 0.74
C GLU A 193 -7.27 8.45 1.80
N ALA A 194 -6.13 7.85 2.14
CA ALA A 194 -6.08 6.84 3.20
C ALA A 194 -6.59 7.40 4.54
N ARG A 195 -6.27 8.67 4.87
CA ARG A 195 -6.81 9.37 6.04
C ARG A 195 -8.33 9.57 6.02
N ASP A 196 -8.93 9.70 4.84
CA ASP A 196 -10.39 9.78 4.72
C ASP A 196 -10.97 8.42 5.17
N LEU A 197 -10.38 7.33 4.67
CA LEU A 197 -10.84 5.95 4.84
C LEU A 197 -10.51 5.33 6.21
N SER A 198 -9.46 5.77 6.90
CA SER A 198 -9.17 5.35 8.28
C SER A 198 -9.92 6.17 9.34
N GLY A 199 -10.43 7.33 8.95
CA GLY A 199 -11.09 8.28 9.86
C GLY A 199 -12.57 8.48 9.52
N PRO A 200 -12.97 9.70 9.10
CA PRO A 200 -14.38 10.10 9.02
C PRO A 200 -15.19 9.34 7.96
N MET A 201 -14.54 8.67 7.00
CA MET A 201 -15.19 7.91 5.93
C MET A 201 -14.90 6.40 6.03
N ARG A 202 -14.64 5.87 7.22
CA ARG A 202 -14.38 4.42 7.41
C ARG A 202 -15.53 3.51 6.95
N GLU A 203 -16.77 3.97 7.07
CA GLU A 203 -17.95 3.26 6.52
C GLU A 203 -17.89 3.12 4.99
N LEU A 204 -17.29 4.10 4.29
CA LEU A 204 -17.11 4.03 2.84
C LEU A 204 -16.05 2.97 2.49
N ALA A 205 -14.97 2.89 3.26
CA ALA A 205 -13.97 1.83 3.12
C ALA A 205 -14.59 0.45 3.36
N HIS A 206 -15.42 0.34 4.41
CA HIS A 206 -16.16 -0.89 4.71
C HIS A 206 -17.02 -1.35 3.54
N ALA A 207 -17.88 -0.47 3.02
CA ALA A 207 -18.79 -0.78 1.93
C ALA A 207 -18.03 -1.20 0.65
N ALA A 208 -16.87 -0.57 0.40
CA ALA A 208 -16.03 -0.90 -0.73
C ALA A 208 -15.36 -2.29 -0.58
N TYR A 209 -14.84 -2.60 0.61
CA TYR A 209 -14.14 -3.86 0.87
C TYR A 209 -15.05 -5.08 1.00
N GLN A 210 -16.23 -4.94 1.62
CA GLN A 210 -17.08 -6.07 1.99
C GLN A 210 -17.32 -7.09 0.86
N PRO A 211 -17.78 -6.70 -0.36
CA PRO A 211 -18.02 -7.67 -1.42
C PRO A 211 -16.72 -8.33 -1.93
N LEU A 212 -15.61 -7.58 -1.96
CA LEU A 212 -14.32 -8.04 -2.44
C LEU A 212 -13.69 -9.04 -1.47
N LEU A 213 -13.70 -8.73 -0.17
CA LEU A 213 -13.21 -9.63 0.87
C LEU A 213 -14.05 -10.88 0.99
N THR A 214 -15.38 -10.77 0.90
CA THR A 214 -16.27 -11.94 0.88
C THR A 214 -15.86 -12.90 -0.22
N ARG A 215 -15.75 -12.40 -1.45
CA ARG A 215 -15.31 -13.21 -2.60
C ARG A 215 -13.88 -13.73 -2.42
N HIS A 216 -12.97 -12.92 -1.90
CA HIS A 216 -11.59 -13.34 -1.66
C HIS A 216 -11.57 -14.54 -0.71
N TYR A 217 -12.25 -14.44 0.44
CA TYR A 217 -12.30 -15.47 1.47
C TYR A 217 -12.91 -16.79 1.00
N GLU A 218 -13.89 -16.75 0.09
CA GLU A 218 -14.45 -17.96 -0.55
C GLU A 218 -13.42 -18.75 -1.36
N HIS A 219 -12.42 -18.07 -1.94
CA HIS A 219 -11.42 -18.66 -2.83
C HIS A 219 -10.06 -18.86 -2.16
N MET A 220 -9.93 -18.45 -0.89
CA MET A 220 -8.69 -18.62 -0.14
C MET A 220 -8.42 -20.08 0.16
N HIS A 221 -7.23 -20.56 -0.21
CA HIS A 221 -6.77 -21.88 0.17
C HIS A 221 -6.61 -22.03 1.70
N PRO A 222 -6.72 -23.27 2.22
CA PRO A 222 -6.64 -23.55 3.65
C PRO A 222 -5.22 -23.43 4.25
N PHE A 223 -4.17 -23.30 3.42
CA PHE A 223 -2.78 -23.29 3.91
C PHE A 223 -2.40 -22.04 4.73
N VAL A 224 -3.34 -21.11 4.93
CA VAL A 224 -3.22 -20.08 5.97
C VAL A 224 -2.78 -20.66 7.31
N GLU A 225 -3.29 -21.84 7.67
CA GLU A 225 -2.93 -22.55 8.90
C GLU A 225 -1.46 -23.05 8.94
N ALA A 226 -0.75 -23.01 7.81
CA ALA A 226 0.66 -23.35 7.70
C ALA A 226 1.59 -22.13 7.91
N PHE A 227 1.06 -20.90 8.00
CA PHE A 227 1.87 -19.75 8.40
C PHE A 227 1.99 -19.69 9.92
N PRO A 228 3.21 -19.71 10.47
CA PRO A 228 3.40 -19.56 11.91
C PRO A 228 2.74 -18.27 12.42
N GLY A 229 1.78 -18.41 13.33
CA GLY A 229 1.12 -17.29 14.00
C GLY A 229 -0.10 -16.71 13.28
N TRP A 230 -0.58 -17.32 12.18
CA TRP A 230 -1.83 -16.92 11.54
C TRP A 230 -2.78 -18.10 11.33
N ASN A 231 -3.95 -18.04 11.97
CA ASN A 231 -4.93 -19.10 12.01
C ASN A 231 -6.16 -18.69 11.19
N ARG A 232 -6.97 -19.66 10.75
CA ARG A 232 -8.28 -19.35 10.14
C ARG A 232 -9.16 -18.47 11.04
N ASN A 233 -9.06 -18.64 12.36
CA ASN A 233 -9.81 -17.88 13.36
C ASN A 233 -9.29 -16.44 13.56
N ASP A 234 -8.11 -16.10 13.03
CA ASP A 234 -7.56 -14.74 13.10
C ASP A 234 -8.09 -13.86 11.97
N ARG A 235 -8.80 -14.46 11.01
CA ARG A 235 -9.46 -13.75 9.94
C ARG A 235 -10.64 -12.96 10.50
N PRO A 236 -10.77 -11.68 10.13
CA PRO A 236 -11.98 -10.93 10.37
C PRO A 236 -13.16 -11.58 9.67
N ALA A 237 -14.34 -11.38 10.22
CA ALA A 237 -15.56 -11.65 9.48
C ALA A 237 -15.65 -10.72 8.26
N ALA A 238 -16.28 -11.17 7.17
CA ALA A 238 -16.29 -10.39 5.93
C ALA A 238 -17.03 -9.05 6.09
N GLU A 239 -18.03 -9.02 6.97
CA GLU A 239 -18.75 -7.83 7.44
C GLU A 239 -17.92 -6.93 8.36
N ALA A 240 -16.63 -7.18 8.55
CA ALA A 240 -15.71 -6.30 9.27
C ALA A 240 -14.65 -5.70 8.34
N GLY A 241 -14.86 -5.71 7.01
CA GLY A 241 -13.84 -5.31 6.04
C GLY A 241 -13.23 -3.91 6.25
N GLY A 242 -14.06 -2.92 6.65
CA GLY A 242 -13.57 -1.57 6.95
C GLY A 242 -12.77 -1.46 8.25
N ASP A 243 -12.82 -2.49 9.10
CA ASP A 243 -11.97 -2.54 10.30
C ASP A 243 -10.51 -2.81 9.97
N LEU A 244 -10.21 -3.21 8.72
CA LEU A 244 -8.86 -3.27 8.16
C LEU A 244 -8.16 -1.91 8.12
N MET A 245 -8.92 -0.82 8.03
CA MET A 245 -8.43 0.57 7.99
C MET A 245 -8.31 1.17 9.40
N HIS A 246 -8.24 0.36 10.46
CA HIS A 246 -8.25 0.86 11.84
C HIS A 246 -7.01 1.69 12.16
N GLU A 247 -5.84 1.24 11.71
CA GLU A 247 -4.60 2.01 11.75
C GLU A 247 -3.86 1.87 10.43
N ILE A 248 -3.11 2.91 10.06
CA ILE A 248 -2.34 2.94 8.82
C ILE A 248 -0.90 3.32 9.12
N GLY A 249 0.05 2.61 8.54
CA GLY A 249 1.45 3.01 8.43
C GLY A 249 1.77 3.42 6.99
N ILE A 250 2.41 4.56 6.80
CA ILE A 250 2.82 5.03 5.47
C ILE A 250 4.34 4.91 5.34
N VAL A 251 4.82 4.38 4.22
CA VAL A 251 6.25 4.36 3.89
C VAL A 251 6.47 4.76 2.44
N ASN A 252 7.47 5.62 2.22
CA ASN A 252 7.93 5.94 0.87
C ASN A 252 8.68 4.75 0.30
N TYR A 253 8.46 4.50 -0.99
CA TYR A 253 9.17 3.48 -1.72
C TYR A 253 9.49 4.03 -3.10
N VAL A 254 10.77 4.03 -3.46
CA VAL A 254 11.31 4.62 -4.69
C VAL A 254 12.18 3.57 -5.35
N ILE A 255 11.90 3.26 -6.61
CA ILE A 255 12.66 2.26 -7.35
C ILE A 255 13.97 2.83 -7.91
N ASP A 256 14.92 1.94 -8.19
CA ASP A 256 16.12 2.29 -8.94
C ASP A 256 15.79 2.97 -10.27
N GLY A 257 16.43 4.10 -10.54
CA GLY A 257 16.20 4.90 -11.75
C GLY A 257 15.21 6.06 -11.57
N VAL A 258 14.64 6.24 -10.38
CA VAL A 258 13.77 7.37 -10.05
C VAL A 258 14.50 8.42 -9.21
N GLU A 259 14.33 9.68 -9.60
CA GLU A 259 14.76 10.85 -8.83
C GLU A 259 13.53 11.52 -8.20
N VAL A 260 13.61 11.85 -6.90
CA VAL A 260 12.53 12.52 -6.16
C VAL A 260 12.76 14.03 -6.10
N ALA A 261 11.70 14.83 -6.20
CA ALA A 261 11.76 16.29 -6.17
C ALA A 261 10.64 16.90 -5.30
#